data_AF-D4E2M4-F1
#
_entry.id   AF-D4E2M4-F1
#
_cell.length_a   1.000
_cell.length_b   1.000
_cell.length_c   1.000
_cell.angle_alpha   90.00
_cell.angle_beta   90.00
_cell.angle_gamma   90.00
#
_symmetry.space_group_name_H-M   'P 1'
#
loop_
_entity.id
_entity.type
_entity.pdbx_description
1 polymer ?
#
loop_
_entity_poly.entity_id
_entity_poly.type
_entity_poly.pdbx_seq_one_letter_code
_entity_poly.pdbx_strand_id
1 'polypeptide(L)'
;MTDYIRNIVNNQTENPPVTLIRGATILSMDDNVGNIERGDILITGSTITAVGQNLDAQSAHEIDATNMIAMPGMVDSHRHAWEGQLRRINPNATCLDDYSNATHFSFAK
;
A
#
# COMPACT_ATOMS: atom_id res chain seq x y z
N MET A 1 11.93 6.37 -40.22
CA MET A 1 11.35 6.94 -38.99
C MET A 1 10.98 5.76 -38.12
N THR A 2 11.99 5.11 -37.53
CA THR A 2 11.84 3.75 -36.98
C THR A 2 12.64 3.55 -35.70
N ASP A 3 12.81 4.62 -34.91
CA ASP A 3 13.62 4.57 -33.68
C ASP A 3 12.78 4.88 -32.44
N TYR A 4 11.56 4.33 -32.36
CA TYR A 4 10.79 4.33 -31.12
C TYR A 4 11.04 3.03 -30.35
N ILE A 5 12.12 3.02 -29.57
CA ILE A 5 12.41 1.94 -28.62
C ILE A 5 11.48 2.10 -27.42
N ARG A 6 10.51 1.19 -27.29
CA ARG A 6 9.74 1.02 -26.05
C ARG A 6 10.63 0.35 -25.00
N ASN A 7 11.33 1.16 -24.20
CA ASN A 7 11.92 0.67 -22.95
C ASN A 7 10.79 0.43 -21.94
N ILE A 8 10.17 -0.75 -22.01
CA ILE A 8 9.20 -1.25 -21.02
C ILE A 8 9.94 -1.85 -19.81
N VAL A 9 11.25 -2.03 -19.91
CA VAL A 9 12.07 -2.52 -18.80
C VAL A 9 12.45 -1.34 -17.92
N ASN A 10 11.85 -1.31 -16.73
CA ASN A 10 12.15 -0.39 -15.65
C ASN A 10 13.66 -0.39 -15.42
N ASN A 11 14.32 0.74 -15.66
CA ASN A 11 15.76 0.90 -15.45
C ASN A 11 15.99 0.93 -13.93
N GLN A 12 16.06 -0.25 -13.31
CA GLN A 12 16.39 -0.40 -11.90
C GLN A 12 17.73 0.28 -11.70
N THR A 13 17.78 1.26 -10.79
CA THR A 13 19.05 1.86 -10.36
C THR A 13 19.98 0.73 -9.90
N GLU A 14 21.26 0.77 -10.30
CA GLU A 14 22.22 -0.31 -9.99
C GLU A 14 22.35 -0.61 -8.48
N ASN A 15 21.90 0.33 -7.64
CA ASN A 15 21.57 0.07 -6.24
C ASN A 15 20.08 0.40 -5.99
N PRO A 16 19.30 -0.52 -5.37
CA PRO A 16 17.93 -0.24 -4.99
C PRO A 16 17.87 0.92 -3.98
N PRO A 17 16.88 1.82 -4.08
CA PRO A 17 16.75 2.95 -3.16
C PRO A 17 16.57 2.46 -1.72
N VAL A 18 17.20 3.14 -0.78
CA VAL A 18 17.10 2.82 0.65
C VAL A 18 16.25 3.88 1.34
N THR A 19 15.25 3.44 2.12
CA THR A 19 14.38 4.32 2.91
C THR A 19 14.40 3.86 4.36
N LEU A 20 14.51 4.81 5.28
CA LEU A 20 14.41 4.55 6.70
C LEU A 20 13.21 5.33 7.27
N ILE A 21 12.20 4.61 7.75
CA ILE A 21 11.12 5.20 8.54
C ILE A 21 11.57 5.16 9.99
N ARG A 22 11.74 6.31 10.63
CA ARG A 22 12.35 6.44 11.96
C ARG A 22 11.33 6.84 13.02
N GLY A 23 11.40 6.18 14.19
CA GLY A 23 10.73 6.62 15.41
C GLY A 23 9.22 6.40 15.50
N ALA A 24 8.65 5.52 14.68
CA ALA A 24 7.21 5.18 14.71
C ALA A 24 6.85 4.27 15.88
N THR A 25 5.58 4.28 16.29
CA THR A 25 4.98 3.15 17.00
C THR A 25 4.64 2.06 16.00
N ILE A 26 5.32 0.92 16.07
CA ILE A 26 5.19 -0.17 15.12
C ILE A 26 4.27 -1.25 15.68
N LEU A 27 3.20 -1.54 14.94
CA LEU A 27 2.31 -2.67 15.15
C LEU A 27 2.55 -3.69 14.02
N SER A 28 3.48 -4.64 14.23
CA SER A 28 3.99 -5.48 13.13
C SER A 28 3.00 -6.55 12.65
N MET A 29 2.12 -7.03 13.52
CA MET A 29 1.28 -8.23 13.32
C MET A 29 2.10 -9.53 13.09
N ASP A 30 3.39 -9.53 13.40
CA ASP A 30 4.28 -10.69 13.34
C ASP A 30 4.79 -10.98 14.76
N ASP A 31 4.46 -12.16 15.29
CA ASP A 31 4.83 -12.58 16.66
C ASP A 31 6.35 -12.60 16.88
N ASN A 32 7.16 -12.76 15.83
CA ASN A 32 8.62 -12.75 15.94
C ASN A 32 9.19 -11.33 16.07
N VAL A 33 8.47 -10.33 15.57
CA VAL A 33 8.87 -8.91 15.64
C VAL A 33 8.24 -8.23 16.85
N GLY A 34 6.98 -8.55 17.14
CA GLY A 34 6.20 -7.92 18.21
C GLY A 34 5.84 -6.46 17.91
N ASN A 35 5.31 -5.77 18.92
CA ASN A 35 5.01 -4.34 18.85
C ASN A 35 6.17 -3.53 19.44
N ILE A 36 6.50 -2.39 18.83
CA ILE A 36 7.62 -1.54 19.23
C ILE A 36 7.10 -0.10 19.41
N GLU A 37 7.15 0.45 20.63
CA GLU A 37 6.59 1.78 20.93
C GLU A 37 7.28 2.91 20.17
N ARG A 38 8.60 2.79 19.98
CA ARG A 38 9.44 3.68 19.19
C ARG A 38 10.46 2.84 18.44
N GLY A 39 10.24 2.65 17.16
CA GLY A 39 11.05 1.81 16.30
C GLY A 39 11.24 2.37 14.90
N ASP A 40 12.14 1.73 14.18
CA ASP A 40 12.58 2.08 12.84
C ASP A 40 12.29 0.91 11.88
N ILE A 41 11.97 1.24 10.62
CA ILE A 41 11.73 0.29 9.53
C ILE A 41 12.68 0.64 8.40
N LEU A 42 13.59 -0.28 8.07
CA LEU A 42 14.51 -0.14 6.95
C LEU A 42 13.94 -0.85 5.73
N ILE A 43 13.87 -0.12 4.62
CA ILE A 43 13.35 -0.59 3.34
C ILE A 43 14.46 -0.46 2.30
N THR A 44 14.66 -1.51 1.51
CA THR A 44 15.56 -1.52 0.36
C THR A 44 14.76 -1.92 -0.87
N GLY A 45 14.59 -0.99 -1.82
CA GLY A 45 13.69 -1.13 -2.94
C GLY A 45 12.24 -1.32 -2.49
N SER A 46 11.71 -2.53 -2.67
CA SER A 46 10.34 -2.90 -2.28
C SER A 46 10.29 -3.83 -1.05
N THR A 47 11.43 -4.10 -0.41
CA THR A 47 11.53 -5.10 0.67
C THR A 47 11.86 -4.42 1.98
N ILE A 48 11.13 -4.79 3.05
CA ILE A 48 11.51 -4.46 4.43
C ILE A 48 12.68 -5.37 4.80
N THR A 49 13.85 -4.79 5.05
CA THR A 49 15.09 -5.53 5.33
C THR A 49 15.44 -5.58 6.81
N ALA A 50 14.90 -4.65 7.61
CA ALA A 50 15.01 -4.68 9.06
C ALA A 50 13.86 -3.91 9.73
N VAL A 51 13.47 -4.37 10.92
CA VAL A 51 12.56 -3.68 11.83
C VAL A 51 13.18 -3.76 13.22
N GLY A 52 13.25 -2.65 13.95
CA GLY A 52 13.92 -2.63 15.24
C GLY A 52 14.01 -1.24 15.85
N GLN A 53 15.03 -0.99 16.66
CA GLN A 53 15.30 0.33 17.23
C GLN A 53 16.72 0.78 16.87
N ASN A 54 16.90 2.09 16.64
CA ASN A 54 18.20 2.69 16.36
C ASN A 54 18.90 2.04 15.14
N LEU A 55 18.13 1.75 14.08
CA LEU A 55 18.69 1.18 12.87
C LEU A 55 19.64 2.18 12.22
N ASP A 56 20.81 1.69 11.82
CA ASP A 56 21.77 2.44 11.02
C ASP A 56 21.51 2.20 9.54
N ALA A 57 21.43 3.27 8.77
CA ALA A 57 21.16 3.23 7.34
C ALA A 57 21.83 4.43 6.67
N GLN A 58 23.12 4.27 6.38
CA GLN A 58 23.90 5.31 5.75
C GLN A 58 23.32 5.66 4.36
N SER A 59 23.14 6.95 4.09
CA SER A 59 22.59 7.46 2.82
C SER A 59 21.15 7.03 2.50
N ALA A 60 20.37 6.56 3.48
CA ALA A 60 18.95 6.30 3.30
C ALA A 60 18.15 7.61 3.19
N HIS A 61 17.06 7.58 2.42
CA HIS A 61 16.03 8.60 2.51
C HIS A 61 15.26 8.41 3.83
N GLU A 62 15.44 9.35 4.77
CA GLU A 62 14.80 9.27 6.08
C GLU A 62 13.40 9.89 6.07
N ILE A 63 12.45 9.20 6.70
CA ILE A 63 11.09 9.64 6.98
C ILE A 63 10.94 9.67 8.51
N ASP A 64 10.76 10.86 9.08
CA ASP A 64 10.44 11.00 10.51
C ASP A 64 8.96 10.64 10.74
N ALA A 65 8.74 9.55 11.49
CA ALA A 65 7.44 9.05 11.85
C ALA A 65 7.17 9.18 13.37
N THR A 66 7.87 10.10 14.05
CA THR A 66 7.61 10.41 15.45
C THR A 66 6.15 10.76 15.67
N ASN A 67 5.54 10.17 16.70
CA ASN A 67 4.11 10.27 17.03
C ASN A 67 3.14 9.70 15.96
N MET A 68 3.64 8.90 15.03
CA MET A 68 2.83 8.15 14.07
C MET A 68 2.82 6.66 14.39
N ILE A 69 1.81 5.96 13.89
CA ILE A 69 1.70 4.51 13.96
C ILE A 69 2.05 3.93 12.58
N ALA A 70 2.96 2.96 12.56
CA ALA A 70 3.25 2.14 11.39
C ALA A 70 2.66 0.74 11.61
N MET A 71 1.92 0.25 10.62
CA MET A 71 1.31 -1.08 10.62
C MET A 71 1.30 -1.63 9.19
N PRO A 72 1.14 -2.94 8.98
CA PRO A 72 0.86 -3.48 7.66
C PRO A 72 -0.30 -2.75 7.00
N GLY A 73 -0.17 -2.50 5.69
CA GLY A 73 -1.27 -1.92 4.90
C GLY A 73 -2.51 -2.82 4.99
N MET A 74 -3.69 -2.20 5.08
CA MET A 74 -4.95 -2.94 5.12
C MET A 74 -5.17 -3.72 3.81
N VAL A 75 -5.61 -4.96 3.93
CA VAL A 75 -5.93 -5.84 2.79
C VAL A 75 -7.44 -5.82 2.56
N ASP A 76 -7.87 -5.21 1.46
CA ASP A 76 -9.25 -5.22 1.00
C ASP A 76 -9.50 -6.53 0.22
N SER A 77 -10.19 -7.49 0.86
CA SER A 77 -10.42 -8.83 0.29
C SER A 77 -11.56 -8.87 -0.72
N HIS A 78 -12.42 -7.85 -0.75
CA HIS A 78 -13.59 -7.85 -1.61
C HIS A 78 -14.10 -6.45 -1.89
N ARG A 79 -13.94 -6.02 -3.14
CA ARG A 79 -14.42 -4.72 -3.61
C ARG A 79 -14.79 -4.74 -5.08
N HIS A 80 -15.94 -4.16 -5.40
CA HIS A 80 -16.32 -3.79 -6.76
C HIS A 80 -15.71 -2.41 -7.08
N ALA A 81 -14.45 -2.38 -7.51
CA ALA A 81 -13.72 -1.11 -7.69
C ALA A 81 -14.38 -0.17 -8.72
N TRP A 82 -14.93 -0.74 -9.80
CA TRP A 82 -15.57 0.03 -10.87
C TRP A 82 -16.85 0.76 -10.41
N GLU A 83 -17.56 0.22 -9.41
CA GLU A 83 -18.78 0.82 -8.85
C GLU A 83 -18.51 2.07 -8.02
N GLY A 84 -17.26 2.46 -7.81
CA GLY A 84 -16.91 3.68 -7.08
C GLY A 84 -17.59 4.94 -7.64
N GLN A 85 -17.84 4.99 -8.95
CA GLN A 85 -18.56 6.08 -9.64
C GLN A 85 -20.08 6.07 -9.37
N LEU A 86 -20.64 4.93 -8.98
CA LEU A 86 -22.05 4.72 -8.70
C LEU A 86 -22.40 4.97 -7.22
N ARG A 87 -21.46 5.49 -6.44
CA ARG A 87 -21.65 5.71 -5.00
C ARG A 87 -22.93 6.52 -4.74
N ARG A 88 -23.83 5.94 -3.95
CA ARG A 88 -25.15 6.46 -3.54
C ARG A 88 -26.26 6.44 -4.61
N ILE A 89 -26.07 5.80 -5.76
CA ILE A 89 -27.12 5.74 -6.80
C ILE A 89 -28.30 4.84 -6.41
N ASN A 90 -28.06 3.81 -5.61
CA ASN A 90 -29.08 2.86 -5.15
C ASN A 90 -28.96 2.61 -3.63
N PRO A 91 -29.37 3.57 -2.79
CA PRO A 91 -29.18 3.49 -1.34
C PRO A 91 -30.20 2.57 -0.63
N ASN A 92 -31.29 2.18 -1.31
CA ASN A 92 -32.44 1.50 -0.72
C ASN A 92 -33.02 0.38 -1.61
N ALA A 93 -32.16 -0.36 -2.31
CA ALA A 93 -32.57 -1.55 -3.06
C ALA A 93 -33.38 -2.51 -2.16
N THR A 94 -34.54 -2.97 -2.63
CA THR A 94 -35.44 -3.82 -1.84
C THR A 94 -34.89 -5.24 -1.70
N CYS A 95 -34.17 -5.71 -2.73
CA CYS A 95 -33.53 -7.02 -2.75
C CYS A 95 -32.24 -6.99 -3.59
N LEU A 96 -31.51 -8.11 -3.57
CA LEU A 96 -30.28 -8.28 -4.36
C LEU A 96 -30.55 -8.16 -5.87
N ASP A 97 -31.68 -8.68 -6.34
CA ASP A 97 -32.04 -8.62 -7.76
C ASP A 97 -32.22 -7.18 -8.25
N ASP A 98 -32.83 -6.31 -7.43
CA ASP A 98 -32.95 -4.87 -7.73
C ASP A 98 -31.57 -4.21 -7.86
N TYR A 99 -30.64 -4.56 -6.97
CA TYR A 99 -29.25 -4.08 -7.03
C TYR A 99 -28.53 -4.58 -8.28
N SER A 100 -28.58 -5.88 -8.57
CA SER A 100 -27.91 -6.49 -9.73
C SER A 100 -28.46 -5.94 -11.05
N ASN A 101 -29.78 -5.74 -11.15
CA ASN A 101 -30.41 -5.12 -12.31
C ASN A 101 -29.93 -3.67 -12.51
N ALA A 102 -29.89 -2.88 -11.44
CA ALA A 102 -29.47 -1.49 -11.52
C ALA A 102 -27.99 -1.32 -11.83
N THR A 103 -27.11 -2.14 -11.23
CA THR A 103 -25.65 -1.96 -11.35
C THR A 103 -25.05 -2.81 -12.46
N HIS A 104 -25.22 -4.14 -12.39
CA HIS A 104 -24.53 -5.11 -13.25
C HIS A 104 -25.21 -5.29 -14.60
N PHE A 105 -26.54 -5.19 -14.69
CA PHE A 105 -27.27 -5.43 -15.94
C PHE A 105 -27.77 -4.15 -16.64
N SER A 106 -27.43 -2.96 -16.12
CA SER A 106 -27.79 -1.66 -16.72
C SER A 106 -26.56 -0.83 -17.06
N PHE A 107 -25.86 -0.29 -16.05
CA PHE A 107 -24.70 0.59 -16.28
C PHE A 107 -23.47 -0.15 -16.81
N ALA A 108 -23.30 -1.43 -16.48
CA ALA A 108 -22.16 -2.25 -16.86
C ALA A 108 -22.37 -3.10 -18.14
N LYS A 109 -23.22 -2.64 -19.06
CA LYS A 109 -23.40 -3.30 -20.37
C LYS A 109 -22.25 -3.03 -21.34
#